data_AF-G6Y5R8-F1
#
_entry.id   AF-G6Y5R8-F1
#
_cell.length_a   1.000
_cell.length_b   1.000
_cell.length_c   1.000
_cell.angle_alpha   90.00
_cell.angle_beta   90.00
_cell.angle_gamma   90.00
#
_symmetry.space_group_name_H-M   'P 1'
#
loop_
_entity.id
_entity.type
_entity.pdbx_description
1 polymer ?
#
loop_
_entity_poly.entity_id
_entity_poly.type
_entity_poly.pdbx_seq_one_letter_code
_entity_poly.pdbx_strand_id
1 'polypeptide(L)'
;MDVRSSSRSEGAESSQANLEAKTTMLREVGLDPSKKENVYTFGGPDSISPMLKKISKSGANHLLSLRFTNGQRHSIATSASDGRITLFDPNYGEFVVQPDQTGSFFQSLANRYRNPNGLELSTVTTQKMN
;
A
#
# COMPACT_ATOMS: atom_id res chain seq x y z
N MET A 1 -21.85 -13.27 -5.03
CA MET A 1 -20.96 -14.36 -4.53
C MET A 1 -19.76 -13.69 -3.90
N ASP A 2 -19.57 -13.89 -2.59
CA ASP A 2 -18.44 -13.33 -1.85
C ASP A 2 -17.13 -14.03 -2.25
N VAL A 3 -16.26 -13.30 -2.94
CA VAL A 3 -14.96 -13.79 -3.45
C VAL A 3 -13.91 -13.98 -2.33
N ARG A 4 -14.27 -13.66 -1.08
CA ARG A 4 -13.32 -13.51 0.05
C ARG A 4 -13.23 -14.72 0.98
N SER A 5 -14.14 -15.70 0.87
CA SER A 5 -14.27 -16.77 1.86
C SER A 5 -13.47 -18.04 1.53
N SER A 6 -12.88 -18.20 0.34
CA SER A 6 -12.29 -19.49 -0.08
C SER A 6 -10.76 -19.61 -0.04
N SER A 7 -10.00 -18.62 0.42
CA SER A 7 -8.53 -18.69 0.31
C SER A 7 -7.84 -18.29 1.61
N ARG A 8 -7.88 -19.20 2.58
CA ARG A 8 -7.06 -19.17 3.80
C ARG A 8 -6.41 -20.54 4.05
N SER A 9 -5.38 -20.87 3.29
CA SER A 9 -4.21 -21.60 3.80
C SER A 9 -3.07 -21.53 2.79
N GLU A 10 -1.84 -21.67 3.30
CA GLU A 10 -0.59 -21.94 2.58
C GLU A 10 0.13 -20.73 1.96
N GLY A 11 1.02 -20.16 2.78
CA GLY A 11 1.91 -19.05 2.44
C GLY A 11 2.96 -19.44 1.40
N ALA A 12 2.65 -19.17 0.14
CA ALA A 12 3.53 -18.81 -0.98
C ALA A 12 2.68 -18.86 -2.26
N GLU A 13 2.00 -19.99 -2.48
CA GLU A 13 0.98 -20.15 -3.54
C GLU A 13 -0.23 -19.23 -3.31
N SER A 14 -0.65 -19.04 -2.06
CA SER A 14 -1.70 -18.07 -1.72
C SER A 14 -1.34 -16.63 -2.05
N SER A 15 -0.06 -16.25 -2.05
CA SER A 15 0.37 -14.87 -2.31
C SER A 15 0.22 -14.51 -3.78
N GLN A 16 0.63 -15.40 -4.68
CA GLN A 16 0.48 -15.21 -6.11
C GLN A 16 -0.98 -15.31 -6.54
N ALA A 17 -1.71 -16.31 -6.04
CA ALA A 17 -3.15 -16.42 -6.28
C ALA A 17 -3.92 -15.18 -5.78
N ASN A 18 -3.55 -14.63 -4.62
CA ASN A 18 -4.16 -13.41 -4.09
C ASN A 18 -3.80 -12.17 -4.94
N LEU A 19 -2.57 -12.08 -5.45
CA LEU A 19 -2.18 -11.02 -6.39
C LEU A 19 -2.96 -11.11 -7.70
N GLU A 20 -3.12 -12.31 -8.24
CA GLU A 20 -3.91 -12.56 -9.46
C GLU A 20 -5.37 -12.21 -9.25
N ALA A 21 -5.99 -12.68 -8.17
CA ALA A 21 -7.38 -12.35 -7.82
C ALA A 21 -7.59 -10.83 -7.68
N LYS A 22 -6.69 -10.15 -6.95
CA LYS A 22 -6.72 -8.68 -6.81
C LYS A 22 -6.55 -7.99 -8.17
N THR A 23 -5.62 -8.45 -8.99
CA THR A 23 -5.36 -7.88 -10.33
C THR A 23 -6.57 -8.04 -11.25
N THR A 24 -7.22 -9.20 -11.24
CA THR A 24 -8.45 -9.44 -12.00
C THR A 24 -9.57 -8.52 -11.54
N MET A 25 -9.83 -8.43 -10.24
CA MET A 25 -10.88 -7.55 -9.69
C MET A 25 -10.65 -6.08 -10.06
N LEU A 26 -9.41 -5.61 -9.99
CA LEU A 26 -9.07 -4.22 -10.37
C LEU A 26 -9.27 -3.96 -11.88
N ARG A 27 -9.00 -4.96 -12.72
CA ARG A 27 -9.23 -4.87 -14.17
C ARG A 27 -10.69 -4.85 -14.55
N GLU A 28 -11.53 -5.57 -13.80
CA GLU A 28 -12.99 -5.54 -14.00
C GLU A 28 -13.59 -4.14 -13.80
N VAL A 29 -12.94 -3.30 -12.99
CA VAL A 29 -13.34 -1.89 -12.78
C VAL A 29 -12.53 -0.90 -13.64
N GLY A 30 -11.81 -1.40 -14.66
CA GLY A 30 -11.10 -0.58 -15.64
C GLY A 30 -9.73 -0.06 -15.20
N LEU A 31 -9.14 -0.60 -14.12
CA LEU A 31 -7.78 -0.26 -13.70
C LEU A 31 -6.75 -1.23 -14.30
N ASP A 32 -5.53 -0.76 -14.55
CA ASP A 32 -4.42 -1.63 -15.01
C ASP A 32 -3.30 -1.74 -13.96
N PRO A 33 -3.45 -2.63 -12.96
CA PRO A 33 -2.38 -2.88 -12.00
C PRO A 33 -1.26 -3.73 -12.61
N SER A 34 -0.02 -3.44 -12.21
CA SER A 34 1.13 -4.27 -12.57
C SER A 34 1.04 -5.65 -11.93
N LYS A 35 1.45 -6.69 -12.68
CA LYS A 35 1.58 -8.08 -12.17
C LYS A 35 2.76 -8.29 -11.20
N LYS A 36 3.42 -7.21 -10.78
CA LYS A 36 4.57 -7.24 -9.87
C LYS A 36 4.26 -6.39 -8.65
N GLU A 37 4.72 -6.86 -7.50
CA GLU A 37 4.66 -6.15 -6.24
C GLU A 37 6.08 -5.96 -5.70
N ASN A 38 6.30 -4.88 -4.94
CA ASN A 38 7.54 -4.69 -4.18
C ASN A 38 7.20 -4.61 -2.70
N VAL A 39 7.89 -5.38 -1.87
CA VAL A 39 7.67 -5.41 -0.42
C VAL A 39 8.78 -4.63 0.27
N TYR A 40 8.39 -3.79 1.22
CA TYR A 40 9.26 -2.94 2.01
C TYR A 40 9.00 -3.22 3.49
N THR A 41 10.04 -3.47 4.26
CA THR A 41 9.92 -3.49 5.72
C THR A 41 9.65 -2.06 6.21
N PHE A 42 8.96 -1.91 7.33
CA PHE A 42 8.77 -0.61 7.98
C PHE A 42 9.60 -0.57 9.27
N GLY A 43 10.28 0.56 9.55
CA GLY A 43 11.05 0.76 10.79
C GLY A 43 12.52 0.29 10.77
N GLY A 44 13.01 -0.26 9.67
CA GLY A 44 14.44 -0.55 9.47
C GLY A 44 15.21 0.61 8.82
N PRO A 45 16.55 0.69 9.01
CA PRO A 45 17.38 1.82 8.54
C PRO A 45 17.30 2.08 7.04
N ASP A 46 17.11 1.04 6.21
CA ASP A 46 17.04 1.15 4.74
C ASP A 46 15.62 0.96 4.16
N SER A 47 14.61 0.92 5.03
CA SER A 47 13.41 0.14 4.73
C SER A 47 12.36 0.88 3.89
N ILE A 48 12.19 2.19 4.10
CA ILE A 48 11.11 2.97 3.46
C ILE A 48 11.60 3.94 2.37
N SER A 49 12.84 4.43 2.45
CA SER A 49 13.37 5.43 1.51
C SER A 49 13.26 5.01 0.03
N PRO A 50 13.53 3.75 -0.36
CA PRO A 50 13.32 3.30 -1.73
C PRO A 50 11.84 3.29 -2.15
N MET A 51 10.94 2.97 -1.22
CA MET A 51 9.48 3.03 -1.44
C MET A 51 9.04 4.47 -1.70
N LEU A 52 9.46 5.40 -0.83
CA LEU A 52 9.13 6.82 -0.93
C LEU A 52 9.57 7.37 -2.30
N LYS A 53 10.81 7.09 -2.72
CA LYS A 53 11.31 7.49 -4.05
C LYS A 53 10.44 6.99 -5.20
N LYS A 54 9.89 5.77 -5.10
CA LYS A 54 9.01 5.21 -6.16
C LYS A 54 7.65 5.89 -6.18
N ILE A 55 7.03 6.11 -5.03
CA ILE A 55 5.68 6.70 -4.96
C ILE A 55 5.70 8.21 -5.23
N SER A 56 6.81 8.89 -4.96
CA SER A 56 6.98 10.33 -5.22
C SER A 56 7.34 10.66 -6.67
N LYS A 57 7.56 9.66 -7.54
CA LYS A 57 7.90 9.91 -8.94
C LYS A 57 6.71 10.53 -9.67
N SER A 58 6.92 11.61 -10.41
CA SER A 58 5.83 12.24 -11.19
C SER A 58 5.13 11.25 -12.12
N GLY A 59 3.79 11.29 -12.12
CA GLY A 59 2.91 10.37 -12.85
C GLY A 59 2.77 8.99 -12.20
N ALA A 60 3.34 8.76 -11.02
CA ALA A 60 3.28 7.46 -10.37
C ALA A 60 1.97 7.28 -9.58
N ASN A 61 1.19 6.29 -10.01
CA ASN A 61 0.02 5.82 -9.29
C ASN A 61 0.32 4.45 -8.66
N HIS A 62 -0.01 4.27 -7.39
CA HIS A 62 0.22 3.01 -6.69
C HIS A 62 -0.95 2.65 -5.77
N LEU A 63 -1.20 1.35 -5.65
CA LEU A 63 -1.93 0.77 -4.53
C LEU A 63 -0.91 0.23 -3.54
N LEU A 64 -1.07 0.61 -2.28
CA LEU A 64 -0.23 0.17 -1.18
C LEU A 64 -1.03 -0.77 -0.28
N SER A 65 -0.45 -1.92 0.06
CA SER A 65 -0.99 -2.83 1.07
C SER A 65 -0.14 -2.74 2.32
N LEU A 66 -0.70 -2.15 3.36
CA LEU A 66 -0.13 -2.11 4.71
C LEU A 66 -0.35 -3.47 5.36
N ARG A 67 0.69 -4.06 5.95
CA ARG A 67 0.60 -5.27 6.76
C ARG A 67 1.06 -4.97 8.17
N PHE A 68 0.21 -5.25 9.14
CA PHE A 68 0.48 -5.04 10.55
C PHE A 68 1.08 -6.31 11.19
N THR A 69 1.78 -6.15 12.32
CA THR A 69 2.44 -7.24 13.06
C THR A 69 1.44 -8.30 13.54
N ASN A 70 0.20 -7.93 13.82
CA ASN A 70 -0.90 -8.83 14.17
C ASN A 70 -1.50 -9.60 12.97
N GLY A 71 -0.94 -9.44 11.77
CA GLY A 71 -1.38 -10.11 10.54
C GLY A 71 -2.51 -9.40 9.78
N GLN A 72 -3.09 -8.33 10.33
CA GLN A 72 -4.08 -7.52 9.62
C GLN A 72 -3.46 -6.84 8.39
N ARG A 73 -4.31 -6.56 7.41
CA ARG A 73 -3.93 -5.89 6.16
C ARG A 73 -4.89 -4.75 5.86
N HIS A 74 -4.36 -3.66 5.31
CA HIS A 74 -5.13 -2.50 4.89
C HIS A 74 -4.63 -1.96 3.56
N SER A 75 -5.54 -1.47 2.72
CA SER A 75 -5.19 -0.94 1.40
C SER A 75 -5.38 0.57 1.35
N ILE A 76 -4.38 1.28 0.85
CA ILE A 76 -4.40 2.72 0.60
C ILE A 76 -3.91 2.99 -0.82
N ALA A 77 -4.25 4.13 -1.40
CA ALA A 77 -3.83 4.50 -2.75
C ALA A 77 -2.97 5.77 -2.71
N THR A 78 -2.03 5.88 -3.65
CA THR A 78 -1.24 7.10 -3.86
C THR A 78 -1.21 7.49 -5.33
N SER A 79 -1.23 8.79 -5.59
CA SER A 79 -1.00 9.37 -6.91
C SER A 79 -0.03 10.54 -6.80
N ALA A 80 1.02 10.53 -7.62
CA ALA A 80 1.96 11.64 -7.72
C ALA A 80 1.72 12.43 -9.00
N SER A 81 1.29 13.68 -8.85
CA SER A 81 1.01 14.61 -9.95
C SER A 81 1.30 16.04 -9.51
N ASP A 82 1.66 16.91 -10.46
CA ASP A 82 1.87 18.35 -10.23
C ASP A 82 2.82 18.68 -9.06
N GLY A 83 3.88 17.86 -8.92
CA GLY A 83 4.87 18.03 -7.86
C GLY A 83 4.34 17.71 -6.45
N ARG A 84 3.18 17.07 -6.33
CA ARG A 84 2.54 16.67 -5.08
C ARG A 84 2.23 15.18 -5.09
N ILE A 85 1.97 14.65 -3.90
CA ILE A 85 1.52 13.28 -3.71
C ILE A 85 0.18 13.32 -2.97
N THR A 86 -0.83 12.79 -3.61
CA THR A 86 -2.13 12.53 -2.99
C THR A 86 -2.12 11.11 -2.47
N LEU A 87 -2.50 10.94 -1.20
CA LEU A 87 -2.72 9.64 -0.58
C LEU A 87 -4.18 9.55 -0.14
N PHE A 88 -4.84 8.46 -0.51
CA PHE A 88 -6.18 8.13 -0.06
C PHE A 88 -6.14 6.91 0.85
N ASP A 89 -6.62 7.10 2.07
CA ASP A 89 -6.83 6.04 3.05
C ASP A 89 -8.33 5.90 3.36
N PRO A 90 -8.97 4.76 3.07
CA PRO A 90 -10.38 4.54 3.36
C PRO A 90 -10.81 4.83 4.81
N ASN A 91 -9.89 4.72 5.78
CA ASN A 91 -10.18 4.96 7.20
C ASN A 91 -10.01 6.42 7.61
N TYR A 92 -9.22 7.20 6.87
CA TYR A 92 -8.76 8.52 7.32
C TYR A 92 -8.94 9.64 6.30
N GLY A 93 -9.39 9.32 5.08
CA GLY A 93 -9.66 10.28 4.02
C GLY A 93 -8.47 10.51 3.10
N GLU A 94 -8.49 11.65 2.43
CA GLU A 94 -7.48 12.07 1.46
C GLU A 94 -6.49 13.07 2.05
N PHE A 95 -5.22 12.91 1.72
CA PHE A 95 -4.12 13.77 2.14
C PHE A 95 -3.29 14.18 0.94
N VAL A 96 -2.91 15.46 0.88
CA VAL A 96 -2.01 15.97 -0.15
C VAL A 96 -0.73 16.43 0.53
N VAL A 97 0.40 15.89 0.11
CA VAL A 97 1.72 16.19 0.71
C VAL A 97 2.75 16.54 -0.36
N GLN A 98 3.75 17.33 0.04
CA GLN A 98 4.91 17.60 -0.79
C GLN A 98 5.88 16.39 -0.78
N PRO A 99 6.65 16.16 -1.85
CA PRO A 99 7.58 15.03 -1.95
C PRO A 99 8.58 14.93 -0.79
N ASP A 100 9.09 16.06 -0.29
CA ASP A 100 10.00 16.15 0.85
C ASP A 100 9.32 15.83 2.20
N GLN A 101 8.00 15.99 2.28
CA GLN A 101 7.18 15.68 3.46
C GLN A 101 6.68 14.23 3.50
N THR A 102 6.83 13.47 2.42
CA THR A 102 6.30 12.10 2.30
C THR A 102 6.78 11.20 3.44
N GLY A 103 8.05 11.31 3.85
CA GLY A 103 8.61 10.49 4.92
C GLY A 103 7.96 10.75 6.28
N SER A 104 7.84 12.02 6.68
CA SER A 104 7.21 12.39 7.95
C SER A 104 5.70 12.10 7.94
N PHE A 105 5.05 12.23 6.78
CA PHE A 105 3.66 11.83 6.61
C PHE A 105 3.46 10.32 6.84
N PHE A 106 4.25 9.46 6.20
CA PHE A 106 4.13 8.00 6.41
C PHE A 106 4.42 7.60 7.86
N GLN A 107 5.36 8.28 8.53
CA GLN A 107 5.60 8.07 9.96
C GLN A 107 4.37 8.46 10.79
N SER A 108 3.73 9.58 10.47
CA SER A 108 2.52 10.05 11.15
C SER A 108 1.34 9.10 10.92
N LEU A 109 1.18 8.59 9.69
CA LEU A 109 0.15 7.60 9.36
C LEU A 109 0.37 6.29 10.12
N ALA A 110 1.61 5.79 10.17
CA ALA A 110 1.95 4.60 10.95
C ALA A 110 1.66 4.80 12.45
N ASN A 111 1.99 5.98 12.99
CA ASN A 111 1.67 6.33 14.38
C ASN A 111 0.16 6.40 14.64
N ARG A 112 -0.63 6.88 13.66
CA ARG A 112 -2.10 6.93 13.75
C ARG A 112 -2.73 5.54 13.75
N TYR A 113 -2.16 4.60 13.02
CA TYR A 113 -2.55 3.18 13.11
C TYR A 113 -2.14 2.57 14.46
N ARG A 114 -0.94 2.88 14.94
CA ARG A 114 -0.44 2.37 16.23
C ARG A 114 -1.26 2.89 17.42
N ASN A 115 -1.63 4.17 17.45
CA ASN A 115 -2.26 4.80 18.61
C ASN A 115 -3.66 5.34 18.26
N PRO A 116 -4.73 4.95 18.98
CA PRO A 116 -4.78 4.02 20.11
C PRO A 116 -4.94 2.54 19.71
N ASN A 117 -4.95 2.20 18.43
CA ASN A 117 -5.46 0.90 17.95
C ASN A 117 -4.49 -0.28 18.09
N GLY A 118 -3.24 -0.03 18.51
CA GLY A 118 -2.19 -1.05 18.64
C GLY A 118 -1.70 -1.65 17.31
N LEU A 119 -2.07 -1.07 16.16
CA LEU A 119 -1.71 -1.60 14.85
C LEU A 119 -0.31 -1.14 14.43
N GLU A 120 0.69 -1.94 14.80
CA GLU A 120 2.07 -1.69 14.41
C GLU A 120 2.33 -2.15 12.97
N LEU A 121 2.78 -1.23 12.12
CA LEU A 121 3.08 -1.49 10.72
C LEU A 121 4.37 -2.30 10.58
N SER A 122 4.29 -3.44 9.90
CA SER A 122 5.40 -4.37 9.68
C SER A 122 5.99 -4.24 8.27
N THR A 123 5.14 -4.32 7.24
CA THR A 123 5.57 -4.20 5.85
C THR A 123 4.59 -3.37 5.03
N VAL A 124 5.09 -2.72 3.99
CA VAL A 124 4.28 -2.06 2.96
C VAL A 124 4.58 -2.71 1.63
N THR A 125 3.55 -3.17 0.94
CA THR A 125 3.64 -3.71 -0.42
C THR A 125 3.16 -2.67 -1.42
N THR A 126 3.94 -2.34 -2.43
CA THR A 126 3.52 -1.44 -3.52
C THR A 126 3.15 -2.24 -4.77
N GLN A 127 2.07 -1.85 -5.41
CA GLN A 127 1.67 -2.29 -6.74
C GLN A 127 1.45 -1.05 -7.61
N LYS A 128 2.10 -0.97 -8.76
CA LYS A 128 1.95 0.17 -9.68
C LYS A 128 0.61 0.08 -10.41
N MET A 129 -0.05 1.22 -10.60
CA MET A 129 -1.18 1.38 -11.51
C MET A 129 -0.68 2.10 -12.77
N ASN A 130 -0.99 1.54 -13.94
CA ASN A 130 -0.61 2.12 -15.24
C ASN A 130 -1.71 2.98 -15.83
#